data_AF-A0A0E3WRB7-F1
#
_entry.id   AF-A0A0E3WRB7-F1
#
_cell.length_a   1.000
_cell.length_b   1.000
_cell.length_c   1.000
_cell.angle_alpha   90.00
_cell.angle_beta   90.00
_cell.angle_gamma   90.00
#
_symmetry.space_group_name_H-M   'P 1'
#
loop_
_entity.id
_entity.type
_entity.pdbx_description
1 polymer ?
#
loop_
_entity_poly.entity_id
_entity_poly.type
_entity_poly.pdbx_seq_one_letter_code
_entity_poly.pdbx_strand_id
1 'polypeptide(L)'
;MKTNQVLHIKAKGRGSHCRTNFDKYGFPRGYLSRQKSFFGFQTGDIVKAVVPKGKYKGIHFGAVACRKTGYFDIKNKEGVRIGQGINHKYCNILSRADGYEYATEHLEVGGIPPMTKVIGILP
;
A
#
# COMPACT_ATOMS: atom_id res chain seq x y z
N MET A 1 3.27 -31.79 9.41
CA MET A 1 2.21 -30.81 9.72
C MET A 1 1.75 -30.20 8.40
N LYS A 2 0.48 -30.41 8.00
CA LYS A 2 -0.09 -29.80 6.78
C LYS A 2 -0.90 -28.57 7.19
N THR A 3 -0.67 -27.45 6.52
CA THR A 3 -1.35 -26.18 6.81
C THR A 3 -2.57 -26.06 5.89
N ASN A 4 -3.74 -25.74 6.45
CA ASN A 4 -4.98 -25.51 5.70
C ASN A 4 -5.10 -24.06 5.19
N GLN A 5 -3.96 -23.44 4.89
CA GLN A 5 -3.87 -22.07 4.39
C GLN A 5 -3.02 -22.09 3.12
N VAL A 6 -3.51 -21.45 2.08
CA VAL A 6 -2.75 -21.21 0.85
C VAL A 6 -2.29 -19.76 0.85
N LEU A 7 -1.01 -19.56 0.56
CA LEU A 7 -0.40 -18.25 0.40
C LEU A 7 -0.39 -17.87 -1.07
N HIS A 8 -1.15 -16.84 -1.42
CA HIS A 8 -1.12 -16.20 -2.73
C HIS A 8 -0.05 -15.12 -2.76
N ILE A 9 0.87 -15.25 -3.72
CA ILE A 9 1.93 -14.28 -3.96
C ILE A 9 1.76 -13.74 -5.38
N LYS A 10 1.57 -12.42 -5.52
CA LYS A 10 1.44 -11.76 -6.82
C LYS A 10 2.59 -10.80 -7.04
N ALA A 11 3.30 -10.93 -8.16
CA ALA A 11 4.30 -9.96 -8.57
C ALA A 11 3.66 -8.63 -8.99
N LYS A 12 4.04 -7.53 -8.34
CA LYS A 12 3.59 -6.14 -8.64
C LYS A 12 4.68 -5.29 -9.29
N GLY A 13 5.96 -5.66 -9.11
CA GLY A 13 7.10 -4.86 -9.57
C GLY A 13 7.43 -3.68 -8.64
N ARG A 14 8.44 -2.89 -9.00
CA ARG A 14 9.03 -1.83 -8.12
C ARG A 14 8.84 -0.40 -8.66
N GLY A 15 7.86 -0.20 -9.53
CA GLY A 15 7.59 1.08 -10.20
C GLY A 15 8.34 1.25 -11.52
N SER A 16 8.23 2.44 -12.12
CA SER A 16 8.90 2.78 -13.38
C SER A 16 10.37 3.12 -13.17
N HIS A 17 11.23 2.65 -14.08
CA HIS A 17 12.64 3.06 -14.13
C HIS A 17 12.80 4.49 -14.68
N CYS A 18 11.85 4.94 -15.51
CA CYS A 18 11.89 6.30 -16.05
C CYS A 18 11.51 7.30 -14.97
N ARG A 19 12.38 8.31 -14.77
CA ARG A 19 12.21 9.37 -13.79
C ARG A 19 11.82 10.71 -14.40
N THR A 20 11.84 10.80 -15.73
CA THR A 20 11.44 12.01 -16.44
C THR A 20 9.98 11.87 -16.83
N ASN A 21 9.17 12.83 -16.43
CA ASN A 21 7.81 12.96 -16.90
C ASN A 21 7.87 13.71 -18.24
N PHE A 22 7.45 13.05 -19.31
CA PHE A 22 7.36 13.65 -20.64
C PHE A 22 5.95 14.18 -20.89
N ASP A 23 5.82 15.15 -21.79
CA ASP A 23 4.53 15.52 -22.36
C ASP A 23 4.10 14.54 -23.46
N LYS A 24 2.95 14.80 -24.09
CA LYS A 24 2.42 13.99 -25.20
C LYS A 24 3.38 13.94 -26.41
N TYR A 25 4.25 14.93 -26.56
CA TYR A 25 5.18 15.09 -27.68
C TYR A 25 6.61 14.62 -27.36
N GLY A 26 6.86 14.12 -26.14
CA GLY A 26 8.17 13.62 -25.71
C GLY A 26 9.09 14.67 -25.06
N PHE A 27 8.63 15.89 -24.84
CA PHE A 27 9.43 16.93 -24.17
C PHE A 27 9.39 16.76 -22.63
N PRO A 28 10.52 16.92 -21.92
CA PRO A 28 10.55 16.83 -20.46
C PRO A 28 9.68 17.92 -19.80
N ARG A 29 8.69 17.52 -18.99
CA ARG A 29 7.91 18.45 -18.13
C ARG A 29 8.41 18.52 -16.70
N GLY A 30 9.10 17.49 -16.23
CA GLY A 30 9.56 17.44 -14.85
C GLY A 30 10.23 16.13 -14.50
N TYR A 31 10.80 16.11 -13.30
CA TYR A 31 11.59 14.98 -12.83
C TYR A 31 11.05 14.46 -11.51
N LEU A 32 10.87 13.14 -11.43
CA LEU A 32 10.61 12.42 -10.20
C LEU A 32 11.82 12.53 -9.27
N SER A 33 11.55 12.49 -7.96
CA SER A 33 12.59 12.61 -6.93
C SER A 33 13.70 11.56 -7.09
N ARG A 34 14.94 11.95 -6.77
CA ARG A 34 16.08 11.01 -6.65
C ARG A 34 15.94 10.09 -5.45
N GLN A 35 15.34 10.63 -4.40
CA GLN A 35 15.08 9.91 -3.17
C GLN A 35 13.90 8.96 -3.33
N LYS A 36 14.11 7.69 -2.99
CA LYS A 36 13.09 6.62 -3.06
C LYS A 36 12.19 6.60 -1.81
N SER A 37 12.77 6.86 -0.63
CA SER A 37 12.07 6.79 0.65
C SER A 37 11.95 8.15 1.33
N PHE A 38 10.78 8.49 1.85
CA PHE A 38 10.51 9.72 2.59
C PHE A 38 10.03 9.39 4.00
N PHE A 39 10.64 9.97 5.02
CA PHE A 39 10.25 9.76 6.44
C PHE A 39 10.21 8.27 6.84
N GLY A 40 11.04 7.43 6.22
CA GLY A 40 11.07 5.98 6.47
C GLY A 40 10.06 5.16 5.65
N PHE A 41 9.23 5.79 4.81
CA PHE A 41 8.23 5.14 3.95
C PHE A 41 8.64 5.19 2.48
N GLN A 42 8.18 4.22 1.69
CA GLN A 42 8.26 4.20 0.24
C GLN A 42 6.87 4.13 -0.38
N THR A 43 6.71 4.67 -1.59
CA THR A 43 5.45 4.51 -2.34
C THR A 43 5.22 3.03 -2.61
N GLY A 44 4.04 2.53 -2.25
CA GLY A 44 3.68 1.13 -2.29
C GLY A 44 3.74 0.42 -0.94
N ASP A 45 4.35 1.03 0.09
CA ASP A 45 4.33 0.46 1.45
C ASP A 45 2.87 0.34 1.92
N ILE A 46 2.54 -0.79 2.53
CA ILE A 46 1.25 -1.02 3.13
C ILE A 46 1.29 -0.49 4.55
N VAL A 47 0.34 0.38 4.88
CA VAL A 47 0.28 0.99 6.21
C VAL A 47 -1.09 0.84 6.85
N LYS A 48 -1.08 0.88 8.18
CA LYS A 48 -2.22 1.23 9.01
C LYS A 48 -2.11 2.70 9.37
N ALA A 49 -3.03 3.53 8.89
CA ALA A 49 -3.12 4.93 9.26
C ALA A 49 -4.20 5.15 10.32
N VAL A 50 -3.83 5.74 11.45
CA VAL A 50 -4.76 6.07 12.53
C VAL A 50 -4.91 7.59 12.58
N VAL A 51 -5.96 8.09 11.93
CA VAL A 51 -6.17 9.52 11.76
C VAL A 51 -7.08 10.06 12.86
N PRO A 52 -6.60 10.96 13.74
CA PRO A 52 -7.35 11.37 14.93
C PRO A 52 -8.49 12.36 14.64
N LYS A 53 -8.34 13.22 13.62
CA LYS A 53 -9.25 14.34 13.32
C LYS A 53 -9.31 14.62 11.81
N GLY A 54 -10.34 15.37 11.39
CA GLY A 54 -10.51 15.83 10.01
C GLY A 54 -11.38 14.91 9.14
N LYS A 55 -11.39 15.17 7.82
CA LYS A 55 -12.25 14.48 6.84
C LYS A 55 -12.06 12.96 6.81
N TYR A 56 -10.82 12.50 6.98
CA TYR A 56 -10.46 11.08 6.93
C TYR A 56 -10.27 10.49 8.34
N LYS A 57 -10.96 11.00 9.36
CA LYS A 57 -10.88 10.47 10.73
C LYS A 57 -11.21 8.97 10.75
N GLY A 58 -10.42 8.20 11.50
CA GLY A 58 -10.60 6.75 11.63
C GLY A 58 -9.35 5.95 11.32
N ILE A 59 -9.51 4.64 11.18
CA ILE A 59 -8.43 3.71 10.85
C ILE A 59 -8.55 3.32 9.38
N HIS A 60 -7.47 3.53 8.63
CA HIS A 60 -7.38 3.18 7.22
C HIS A 60 -6.26 2.19 6.98
N PHE A 61 -6.49 1.26 6.07
CA PHE A 61 -5.50 0.28 5.64
C PHE A 61 -5.32 0.40 4.13
N GLY A 62 -4.07 0.43 3.67
CA GLY A 62 -3.82 0.54 2.25
C GLY A 62 -2.38 0.86 1.89
N ALA A 63 -2.14 0.91 0.59
CA ALA A 63 -0.85 1.30 0.02
C ALA A 63 -0.68 2.82 0.07
N VAL A 64 0.51 3.26 0.48
CA VAL A 64 0.86 4.67 0.58
C VAL A 64 1.40 5.20 -0.74
N ALA A 65 0.96 6.39 -1.13
CA ALA A 65 1.67 7.25 -2.06
C ALA A 65 2.41 8.34 -1.28
N CYS A 66 3.74 8.24 -1.25
CA CYS A 66 4.60 9.15 -0.51
C CYS A 66 4.80 10.47 -1.28
N ARG A 67 4.83 11.59 -0.56
CA ARG A 67 5.27 12.90 -1.08
C ARG A 67 6.40 13.44 -0.22
N LYS A 68 7.29 14.23 -0.83
CA LYS A 68 8.40 14.92 -0.14
C LYS A 68 7.93 15.79 1.02
N THR A 69 6.69 16.29 0.97
CA THR A 69 6.10 17.13 2.02
C THR A 69 5.82 16.39 3.33
N GLY A 70 5.88 15.04 3.35
CA GLY A 70 5.55 14.24 4.54
C GLY A 70 4.05 14.02 4.75
N TYR A 71 3.25 14.35 3.74
CA TYR A 71 1.83 14.07 3.66
C TYR A 71 1.54 13.06 2.57
N PHE A 72 0.80 12.02 2.93
CA PHE A 72 0.63 10.81 2.14
C PHE A 72 -0.82 10.61 1.72
N ASP A 73 -1.00 9.98 0.58
CA ASP A 73 -2.30 9.48 0.17
C ASP A 73 -2.35 7.97 0.38
N ILE A 74 -3.51 7.45 0.76
CA ILE A 74 -3.72 6.02 1.01
C ILE A 74 -4.68 5.49 -0.05
N LYS A 75 -4.29 4.39 -0.68
CA LYS A 75 -5.08 3.67 -1.68
C LYS A 75 -5.50 2.31 -1.13
N ASN A 76 -6.75 1.93 -1.37
CA ASN A 76 -7.21 0.58 -1.08
C ASN A 76 -6.54 -0.45 -2.04
N LYS A 77 -6.85 -1.73 -1.86
CA LYS A 77 -6.34 -2.82 -2.74
C LYS A 77 -6.74 -2.65 -4.21
N GLU A 78 -7.89 -2.03 -4.46
CA GLU A 78 -8.41 -1.74 -5.81
C GLU A 78 -7.73 -0.52 -6.45
N GLY A 79 -6.84 0.18 -5.74
CA GLY A 79 -6.16 1.38 -6.20
C GLY A 79 -6.97 2.68 -6.05
N VAL A 80 -8.17 2.60 -5.49
CA VAL A 80 -9.03 3.75 -5.15
C VAL A 80 -8.43 4.49 -3.97
N ARG A 81 -8.30 5.82 -4.10
CA ARG A 81 -7.78 6.69 -3.05
C ARG A 81 -8.82 6.88 -1.95
N ILE A 82 -8.55 6.33 -0.77
CA ILE A 82 -9.42 6.40 0.41
C ILE A 82 -9.01 7.50 1.40
N GLY A 83 -7.75 7.93 1.36
CA GLY A 83 -7.22 9.00 2.18
C GLY A 83 -6.30 9.91 1.39
N GLN A 84 -6.34 11.21 1.68
CA GLN A 84 -5.46 12.20 1.05
C GLN A 84 -4.88 13.15 2.07
N GLY A 85 -3.59 13.44 1.93
CA GLY A 85 -2.91 14.42 2.78
C GLY A 85 -2.82 13.99 4.24
N ILE A 86 -2.64 12.70 4.51
CA ILE A 86 -2.45 12.16 5.85
C ILE A 86 -0.98 12.33 6.26
N ASN A 87 -0.73 12.95 7.41
CA ASN A 87 0.65 13.12 7.90
C ASN A 87 1.29 11.76 8.19
N HIS A 88 2.54 11.56 7.77
CA HIS A 88 3.30 10.32 7.97
C HIS A 88 3.36 9.84 9.43
N LYS A 89 3.29 10.75 10.42
CA LYS A 89 3.27 10.41 11.85
C LYS A 89 2.08 9.55 12.25
N TYR A 90 1.00 9.59 11.49
CA TYR A 90 -0.20 8.79 11.73
C TYR A 90 -0.18 7.45 11.00
N CYS A 91 0.85 7.18 10.20
CA CYS A 91 1.00 5.94 9.44
C CYS A 91 1.97 5.00 10.14
N ASN A 92 1.60 3.73 10.26
CA ASN A 92 2.47 2.66 10.73
C ASN A 92 2.62 1.62 9.62
N ILE A 93 3.85 1.24 9.31
CA ILE A 93 4.14 0.24 8.27
C ILE A 93 3.65 -1.12 8.73
N LEU A 94 2.87 -1.77 7.89
CA LEU A 94 2.49 -3.17 8.01
C LEU A 94 3.42 -4.03 7.17
N SER A 95 3.52 -3.73 5.88
CA SER A 95 4.41 -4.44 4.95
C SER A 95 5.12 -3.47 4.01
N ARG A 96 6.32 -3.85 3.57
CA ARG A 96 7.17 -3.02 2.71
C ARG A 96 6.88 -3.27 1.23
N ALA A 97 7.14 -2.27 0.40
CA ALA A 97 7.09 -2.39 -1.05
C ALA A 97 8.26 -3.23 -1.61
N ASP A 98 8.29 -4.53 -1.31
CA ASP A 98 9.30 -5.47 -1.78
C ASP A 98 9.14 -5.87 -3.26
N GLY A 99 7.96 -5.63 -3.82
CA GLY A 99 7.60 -5.91 -5.22
C GLY A 99 6.57 -7.02 -5.37
N TYR A 100 6.12 -7.60 -4.25
CA TYR A 100 5.10 -8.64 -4.19
C TYR A 100 3.91 -8.19 -3.37
N GLU A 101 2.76 -8.79 -3.63
CA GLU A 101 1.55 -8.68 -2.83
C GLU A 101 1.23 -10.05 -2.25
N TYR A 102 1.01 -10.10 -0.94
CA TYR A 102 0.75 -11.33 -0.20
C TYR A 102 -0.71 -11.35 0.25
N ALA A 103 -1.37 -12.49 0.03
CA ALA A 103 -2.71 -12.76 0.53
C ALA A 103 -2.79 -14.22 1.01
N THR A 104 -3.56 -14.48 2.07
CA THR A 104 -3.81 -15.84 2.54
C THR A 104 -5.27 -16.20 2.36
N GLU A 105 -5.51 -17.42 1.90
CA GLU A 105 -6.83 -18.05 1.91
C GLU A 105 -6.79 -19.25 2.84
N HIS A 106 -7.86 -19.43 3.62
CA HIS A 106 -8.05 -20.63 4.42
C HIS A 106 -8.87 -21.62 3.61
N LEU A 107 -8.36 -22.85 3.45
CA LEU A 107 -9.12 -23.94 2.86
C LEU A 107 -10.14 -24.43 3.89
N GLU A 108 -11.41 -24.51 3.47
CA GLU A 108 -12.50 -25.02 4.29
C GLU A 108 -12.22 -26.50 4.65
N VAL A 109 -12.01 -26.77 5.94
CA VAL A 109 -12.11 -28.13 6.47
C VAL A 109 -13.59 -28.33 6.81
N GLY A 110 -14.24 -29.32 6.19
CA GLY A 110 -15.68 -29.52 6.26
C GLY A 110 -16.25 -29.37 7.68
N GLY A 111 -17.19 -28.44 7.86
CA GLY A 111 -18.04 -28.33 9.04
C GLY A 111 -18.00 -27.02 9.83
N ILE A 112 -17.14 -26.06 9.52
CA ILE A 112 -17.13 -24.75 10.20
C ILE A 112 -17.27 -23.63 9.17
N PRO A 113 -18.38 -22.84 9.18
CA PRO A 113 -18.56 -21.76 8.22
C PRO A 113 -17.49 -20.69 8.43
N PRO A 114 -16.88 -20.17 7.35
CA PRO A 114 -15.79 -19.23 7.50
C PRO A 114 -16.36 -17.86 7.91
N MET A 115 -15.92 -17.33 9.04
CA MET A 115 -15.98 -15.89 9.32
C MET A 115 -14.95 -15.17 8.44
N THR A 116 -15.10 -15.22 7.11
CA THR A 116 -14.15 -14.59 6.18
C THR A 116 -14.42 -13.09 6.10
N LYS A 117 -13.92 -12.35 7.09
CA LYS A 117 -13.45 -10.99 6.81
C LYS A 117 -12.03 -11.18 6.31
N VAL A 118 -11.77 -10.89 5.03
CA VAL A 118 -10.41 -10.84 4.46
C VAL A 118 -9.61 -9.79 5.24
N ILE A 119 -9.00 -10.22 6.35
CA ILE A 119 -8.11 -9.42 7.18
C ILE A 119 -6.75 -10.07 7.00
N GLY A 120 -5.86 -9.38 6.31
CA GLY A 120 -4.50 -9.85 6.16
C GLY A 120 -3.89 -9.29 4.90
N ILE A 121 -3.41 -8.06 4.98
CA ILE A 121 -2.14 -7.79 4.33
C ILE A 121 -1.14 -8.23 5.39
N LEU A 122 -0.54 -9.40 5.20
CA LEU A 122 0.48 -9.91 6.11
C LEU A 122 1.70 -8.95 6.09
N PRO A 123 2.39 -8.77 7.23
CA PRO A 123 3.64 -8.03 7.28
C PRO A 123 4.74 -8.69 6.44
#